data_AF-A0A3S9UUJ2-F1
#
_entry.id   AF-A0A3S9UUJ2-F1
#
_cell.length_a   1.000
_cell.length_b   1.000
_cell.length_c   1.000
_cell.angle_alpha   90.00
_cell.angle_beta   90.00
_cell.angle_gamma   90.00
#
_symmetry.space_group_name_H-M   'P 1'
#
loop_
_entity.id
_entity.type
_entity.pdbx_description
1 polymer ?
#
loop_
_entity_poly.entity_id
_entity_poly.type
_entity_poly.pdbx_seq_one_letter_code
_entity_poly.pdbx_strand_id
1 'polypeptide(L)'
;MMTDKLRLLGFGAEVTVSSPSLSKIKVAEDVNGIGNNYFPIESFGTRHRSAFRFCSSYENSVAFVISQDGGVKAIKRVGADIVLWPDINLSYLGI
;
A
#
# COMPACT_ATOMS: atom_id res chain seq x y z
N MET A 1 -1.05 -11.83 6.50
CA MET A 1 -1.98 -12.04 5.37
C MET A 1 -3.35 -12.33 5.93
N MET A 2 -4.37 -11.70 5.37
CA MET A 2 -5.73 -11.80 5.87
C MET A 2 -6.70 -11.84 4.68
N THR A 3 -7.85 -12.50 4.85
CA THR A 3 -8.92 -12.45 3.86
C THR A 3 -9.65 -11.10 3.88
N ASP A 4 -10.50 -10.86 2.89
CA ASP A 4 -11.48 -9.76 2.88
C ASP A 4 -12.46 -9.78 4.07
N LYS A 5 -12.75 -10.98 4.62
CA LYS A 5 -13.51 -11.19 5.88
C LYS A 5 -12.69 -11.09 7.15
N LEU A 6 -11.49 -10.49 7.08
CA LEU A 6 -10.59 -10.29 8.22
C LEU A 6 -10.15 -11.58 8.94
N ARG A 7 -10.11 -12.72 8.23
CA ARG A 7 -9.60 -13.98 8.79
C ARG A 7 -8.11 -14.08 8.55
N LEU A 8 -7.34 -14.36 9.61
CA LEU A 8 -5.90 -14.56 9.52
C LEU A 8 -5.59 -15.80 8.68
N LEU A 9 -4.82 -15.62 7.61
CA LEU A 9 -4.28 -16.73 6.81
C LEU A 9 -2.89 -17.14 7.30
N GLY A 10 -2.11 -16.18 7.82
CA GLY A 10 -0.75 -16.42 8.33
C GLY A 10 0.10 -15.16 8.41
N PHE A 11 1.30 -15.31 8.96
CA PHE A 11 2.33 -14.26 9.14
C PHE A 11 3.70 -14.75 8.63
N GLY A 12 4.65 -13.83 8.45
CA GLY A 12 5.99 -14.16 7.93
C GLY A 12 6.03 -14.54 6.45
N ALA A 13 4.94 -14.34 5.71
CA ALA A 13 4.86 -14.65 4.29
C ALA A 13 5.76 -13.71 3.46
N GLU A 14 6.42 -14.27 2.46
CA GLU A 14 7.16 -13.54 1.45
C GLU A 14 6.25 -13.18 0.27
N VAL A 15 6.38 -11.96 -0.25
CA VAL A 15 5.74 -11.55 -1.50
C VAL A 15 6.68 -11.85 -2.66
N THR A 16 6.43 -12.95 -3.36
CA THR A 16 7.29 -13.46 -4.44
C THR A 16 6.92 -12.92 -5.83
N VAL A 17 5.79 -12.20 -5.95
CA VAL A 17 5.33 -11.66 -7.23
C VAL A 17 6.25 -10.55 -7.72
N SER A 18 6.58 -10.59 -9.01
CA SER A 18 7.24 -9.50 -9.70
C SER A 18 6.21 -8.64 -10.44
N SER A 19 6.44 -7.33 -10.50
CA SER A 19 5.63 -6.41 -11.30
C SER A 19 6.58 -5.57 -12.15
N PRO A 20 7.14 -6.14 -13.23
CA PRO A 20 8.23 -5.51 -13.99
C PRO A 20 7.85 -4.14 -14.58
N SER A 21 6.56 -3.93 -14.85
CA SER A 21 6.03 -2.65 -15.37
C SER A 21 5.79 -1.60 -14.30
N LEU A 22 5.80 -1.95 -13.01
CA LEU A 22 5.55 -1.03 -11.92
C LEU A 22 6.83 -0.29 -11.53
N SER A 23 7.00 0.92 -12.05
CA SER A 23 8.17 1.78 -11.75
C SER A 23 7.83 2.96 -10.86
N LYS A 24 6.55 3.36 -10.80
CA LYS A 24 6.10 4.54 -10.06
C LYS A 24 4.80 4.27 -9.31
N ILE A 25 4.61 4.99 -8.22
CA ILE A 25 3.36 5.02 -7.44
C ILE A 25 2.80 6.43 -7.43
N LYS A 26 1.50 6.54 -7.25
CA LYS A 26 0.80 7.81 -7.02
C LYS A 26 0.67 8.03 -5.52
N VAL A 27 1.03 9.21 -5.03
CA VAL A 27 0.77 9.58 -3.62
C VAL A 27 -0.54 10.35 -3.58
N ALA A 28 -1.46 9.88 -2.73
CA ALA A 28 -2.72 10.55 -2.49
C ALA A 28 -2.51 11.83 -1.69
N GLU A 29 -3.15 12.91 -2.14
CA GLU A 29 -3.26 14.19 -1.46
C GLU A 29 -4.56 14.28 -0.65
N ASP A 30 -5.53 13.39 -0.91
CA ASP A 30 -6.80 13.30 -0.18
C ASP A 30 -7.27 11.84 0.08
N VAL A 31 -8.38 11.73 0.81
CA VAL A 31 -9.02 10.43 1.16
C VAL A 31 -9.58 9.68 -0.04
N ASN A 32 -9.89 10.37 -1.13
CA ASN A 32 -10.40 9.76 -2.36
C ASN A 32 -9.29 9.16 -3.23
N GLY A 33 -8.02 9.36 -2.84
CA GLY A 33 -6.86 8.92 -3.62
C GLY A 33 -6.55 9.87 -4.77
N ILE A 34 -7.06 11.10 -4.73
CA ILE A 34 -6.75 12.14 -5.70
C ILE A 34 -5.34 12.67 -5.41
N GLY A 35 -4.61 12.98 -6.47
CA GLY A 35 -3.26 13.51 -6.45
C GLY A 35 -2.69 13.49 -7.86
N ASN A 36 -1.67 14.31 -8.13
CA ASN A 36 -0.99 14.32 -9.43
C ASN A 36 0.49 13.94 -9.32
N ASN A 37 0.96 13.68 -8.11
CA ASN A 37 2.35 13.40 -7.82
C ASN A 37 2.64 11.90 -7.92
N TYR A 38 3.62 11.57 -8.77
CA TYR A 38 4.13 10.22 -8.92
C TYR A 38 5.57 10.15 -8.41
N PHE A 39 5.89 9.06 -7.72
CA PHE A 39 7.21 8.82 -7.16
C PHE A 39 7.74 7.46 -7.62
N PRO A 40 9.04 7.34 -7.92
CA PRO A 40 9.68 6.05 -8.18
C PRO A 40 9.48 5.08 -7.01
N ILE A 41 9.29 3.80 -7.28
CA ILE A 41 9.15 2.79 -6.22
C ILE A 41 10.43 2.67 -5.38
N GLU A 42 11.58 3.00 -5.96
CA GLU A 42 12.91 2.97 -5.36
C GLU A 42 13.06 3.99 -4.24
N SER A 43 12.26 5.06 -4.24
CA SER A 43 12.20 6.05 -3.17
C SER A 43 11.64 5.50 -1.86
N PHE A 44 11.10 4.28 -1.86
CA PHE A 44 10.50 3.64 -0.69
C PHE A 44 11.27 2.39 -0.25
N GLY A 45 11.19 2.10 1.06
CA GLY A 45 11.80 0.91 1.67
C GLY A 45 11.18 -0.42 1.21
N THR A 46 11.83 -1.52 1.59
CA THR A 46 11.47 -2.89 1.16
C THR A 46 10.03 -3.30 1.48
N ARG A 47 9.51 -2.93 2.66
CA ARG A 47 8.12 -3.20 3.08
C ARG A 47 7.10 -2.55 2.13
N HIS A 48 7.33 -1.30 1.75
CA HIS A 48 6.49 -0.58 0.79
C HIS A 48 6.58 -1.20 -0.60
N ARG A 49 7.80 -1.45 -1.10
CA ARG A 49 7.98 -2.07 -2.43
C ARG A 49 7.34 -3.45 -2.54
N SER A 50 7.39 -4.23 -1.46
CA SER A 50 6.67 -5.51 -1.36
C SER A 50 5.15 -5.32 -1.47
N ALA A 51 4.59 -4.37 -0.71
CA ALA A 51 3.18 -4.03 -0.76
C ALA A 51 2.72 -3.48 -2.13
N PHE A 52 3.54 -2.65 -2.79
CA PHE A 52 3.25 -2.14 -4.13
C PHE A 52 3.12 -3.27 -5.16
N ARG A 53 4.06 -4.21 -5.18
CA ARG A 53 4.02 -5.38 -6.08
C ARG A 53 2.81 -6.26 -5.82
N PHE A 54 2.51 -6.50 -4.54
CA PHE A 54 1.32 -7.27 -4.16
C PHE A 54 0.03 -6.60 -4.65
N CYS A 55 -0.17 -5.31 -4.35
CA CYS A 55 -1.37 -4.58 -4.75
C CYS A 55 -1.47 -4.37 -6.27
N SER A 56 -0.34 -4.32 -6.97
CA SER A 56 -0.32 -4.28 -8.43
C SER A 56 -0.73 -5.59 -9.07
N SER A 57 -0.39 -6.71 -8.45
CA SER A 57 -0.67 -8.05 -8.97
C SER A 57 -2.08 -8.54 -8.61
N TYR A 58 -2.67 -8.02 -7.53
CA TYR A 58 -3.99 -8.41 -7.04
C TYR A 58 -4.89 -7.19 -6.85
N GLU A 59 -5.74 -6.90 -7.84
CA GLU A 59 -6.51 -5.65 -7.95
C GLU A 59 -7.38 -5.32 -6.73
N ASN A 60 -7.95 -6.34 -6.09
CA ASN A 60 -8.85 -6.19 -4.94
C ASN A 60 -8.13 -6.19 -3.59
N SER A 61 -6.80 -6.26 -3.59
CA SER A 61 -6.03 -6.29 -2.35
C SER A 61 -5.78 -4.88 -1.79
N VAL A 62 -5.59 -4.83 -0.47
CA VAL A 62 -5.14 -3.65 0.26
C VAL A 62 -3.97 -4.06 1.14
N ALA A 63 -2.95 -3.21 1.20
CA ALA A 63 -1.83 -3.39 2.09
C ALA A 63 -1.71 -2.22 3.06
N PHE A 64 -1.47 -2.53 4.32
CA PHE A 64 -1.12 -1.56 5.35
C PHE A 64 0.35 -1.73 5.71
N VAL A 65 1.11 -0.63 5.65
CA VAL A 65 2.50 -0.58 6.06
C VAL A 65 2.62 0.33 7.26
N ILE A 66 3.05 -0.24 8.39
CA ILE A 66 3.28 0.51 9.63
C ILE A 66 4.78 0.80 9.71
N SER A 67 5.13 2.08 9.71
CA SER A 67 6.49 2.52 10.02
C SER A 67 6.58 2.87 11.49
N GLN A 68 7.69 2.49 12.13
CA GLN A 68 7.94 2.80 13.54
C GLN A 68 7.92 4.32 13.78
N ASP A 69 8.36 5.10 12.80
CA ASP A 69 8.59 6.54 12.96
C ASP A 69 7.59 7.41 12.19
N GLY A 70 6.60 6.82 11.51
CA GLY A 70 5.85 7.54 10.46
C GLY A 70 4.42 7.06 10.23
N GLY A 71 3.79 6.49 11.25
CA GLY A 71 2.37 6.11 11.21
C GLY A 71 2.03 4.96 10.26
N VAL A 72 0.74 4.85 9.95
CA VAL A 72 0.17 3.81 9.08
C VAL A 72 -0.06 4.37 7.68
N LYS A 73 0.36 3.59 6.68
CA LYS A 73 0.19 3.86 5.26
C LYS A 73 -0.72 2.81 4.64
N ALA A 74 -1.66 3.22 3.78
CA ALA A 74 -2.46 2.30 2.98
C ALA A 74 -1.99 2.33 1.53
N ILE A 75 -2.05 1.17 0.90
CA ILE A 75 -1.68 0.97 -0.49
C ILE A 75 -2.81 0.17 -1.13
N LYS A 76 -3.29 0.66 -2.27
CA LYS A 76 -4.32 -0.03 -3.06
C LYS A 76 -4.18 0.34 -4.53
N ARG A 77 -4.60 -0.57 -5.41
CA ARG A 77 -4.78 -0.26 -6.83
C ARG A 77 -6.10 0.48 -7.07
N VAL A 78 -6.03 1.62 -7.77
CA VAL A 78 -7.18 2.42 -8.18
C VAL A 78 -7.10 2.62 -9.70
N GLY A 79 -7.92 1.89 -10.44
CA GLY A 79 -7.81 1.82 -11.90
C GLY A 79 -6.46 1.25 -12.33
N ALA A 80 -5.67 2.04 -13.06
CA ALA A 80 -4.34 1.66 -13.52
C ALA A 80 -3.22 1.98 -12.51
N ASP A 81 -3.50 2.83 -11.51
CA ASP A 81 -2.48 3.36 -10.61
C ASP A 81 -2.40 2.57 -9.30
N ILE A 82 -1.19 2.48 -8.74
CA ILE A 82 -0.96 2.11 -7.35
C ILE A 82 -0.90 3.38 -6.52
N VAL A 83 -1.87 3.53 -5.63
CA VAL A 83 -2.05 4.72 -4.80
C VAL A 83 -1.55 4.42 -3.39
N LEU A 84 -0.72 5.32 -2.86
CA LEU A 84 -0.24 5.34 -1.48
C LEU A 84 -0.93 6.48 -0.73
N TRP A 85 -1.63 6.17 0.36
CA TRP A 85 -2.08 7.15 1.34
C TRP A 85 -1.01 7.25 2.45
N PRO A 86 -0.31 8.38 2.56
CA PRO A 86 0.88 8.50 3.41
C PRO A 86 0.57 8.57 4.90
N ASP A 87 -0.55 9.18 5.29
CA ASP A 87 -0.88 9.48 6.68
C ASP A 87 -2.32 9.08 7.00
N ILE A 88 -2.49 7.83 7.43
CA ILE A 88 -3.76 7.41 8.02
C ILE A 88 -3.72 7.80 9.50
N ASN A 89 -4.45 8.86 9.83
CA ASN A 89 -4.60 9.27 11.21
C ASN A 89 -5.63 8.38 11.92
N LEU A 90 -5.14 7.55 12.85
CA LEU A 90 -5.97 6.65 13.65
C LEU A 90 -6.68 7.34 14.83
N SER A 91 -6.39 8.60 15.14
CA SER A 91 -7.05 9.32 16.26
C SER A 91 -8.57 9.46 16.09
N TYR A 92 -9.07 9.41 14.85
CA TYR A 92 -10.52 9.35 14.59
C TYR A 92 -11.18 8.04 15.04
N LEU A 93 -10.41 6.99 15.33
CA LEU A 93 -10.92 5.71 15.85
C LEU A 93 -11.00 5.67 17.38
N GLY A 94 -10.66 6.75 18.08
CA GLY A 94 -10.83 6.87 19.53
C GLY A 94 -9.92 5.96 20.37
N ILE A 95 -8.79 5.52 19.82
CA ILE A 95 -7.73 4.79 20.50
C ILE A 95 -6.49 5.65 20.69
#